data_AF-A0A0U3GRK6-F1
#
_entry.id   AF-A0A0U3GRK6-F1
#
_cell.length_a   1.000
_cell.length_b   1.000
_cell.length_c   1.000
_cell.angle_alpha   90.00
_cell.angle_beta   90.00
_cell.angle_gamma   90.00
#
_symmetry.space_group_name_H-M   'P 1'
#
loop_
_entity.id
_entity.type
_entity.pdbx_description
1 polymer ?
#
loop_
_entity_poly.entity_id
_entity_poly.type
_entity_poly.pdbx_seq_one_letter_code
_entity_poly.pdbx_strand_id
1 'polypeptide(L)'
;MQTNSTTLSPVMNSDAAVSDFIHKIISCEKVTELATMHCELSHGLFASLNGGADVSDVLPLLERLVDQSEEIASLLNQRKAFEAEQLVSGSGILVCGD
;
A
#
# COMPACT_ATOMS: atom_id res chain seq x y z
N MET A 1 34.99 10.58 43.51
CA MET A 1 33.78 10.05 42.86
C MET A 1 32.86 11.20 42.53
N GLN A 2 32.63 11.49 41.24
CA GLN A 2 31.51 12.30 40.80
C GLN A 2 31.15 11.85 39.39
N THR A 3 29.88 11.48 39.22
CA THR A 3 29.32 10.74 38.10
C THR A 3 28.99 11.64 36.92
N ASN A 4 29.29 11.14 35.73
CA ASN A 4 28.96 11.70 34.43
C ASN A 4 27.44 11.91 34.31
N SER A 5 26.99 13.12 33.98
CA SER A 5 25.63 13.34 33.49
C SER A 5 25.63 13.23 31.97
N THR A 6 25.28 12.05 31.47
CA THR A 6 24.99 11.81 30.06
C THR A 6 23.63 12.43 29.74
N THR A 7 23.62 13.49 28.93
CA THR A 7 22.39 13.97 28.28
C THR A 7 22.05 13.00 27.14
N LEU A 8 21.13 12.08 27.38
CA LEU A 8 20.51 11.28 26.32
C LEU A 8 19.52 12.17 25.57
N SER A 9 19.92 12.61 24.37
CA SER A 9 18.99 13.19 23.40
C SER A 9 17.99 12.11 22.96
N PRO A 10 16.68 12.40 22.83
CA PRO A 10 15.72 11.44 22.33
C PRO A 10 15.84 11.38 20.80
N VAL A 11 16.80 10.60 20.30
CA VAL A 11 16.65 9.98 18.98
C VAL A 11 15.77 8.78 19.23
N MET A 12 14.48 8.82 18.87
CA MET A 12 13.63 7.66 18.53
C MET A 12 12.18 8.15 18.39
N ASN A 13 11.85 8.76 17.25
CA ASN A 13 10.44 8.96 16.85
C ASN A 13 10.20 8.74 15.35
N SER A 14 11.25 8.38 14.60
CA SER A 14 11.20 8.10 13.16
C SER A 14 10.88 6.64 12.84
N ASP A 15 11.10 5.72 13.79
CA ASP A 15 10.96 4.27 13.55
C ASP A 15 9.50 3.79 13.56
N ALA A 16 8.67 4.36 14.45
CA ALA A 16 7.25 3.99 14.55
C ALA A 16 6.44 4.41 13.31
N ALA A 17 6.71 5.61 12.77
CA ALA A 17 6.03 6.11 11.58
C ALA A 17 6.39 5.33 10.30
N VAL A 18 7.65 4.88 10.20
CA VAL A 18 8.11 4.01 9.11
C VAL A 18 7.51 2.61 9.25
N SER A 19 7.44 2.08 10.48
CA SER A 19 6.79 0.79 10.77
C SER A 19 5.31 0.79 10.37
N ASP A 20 4.55 1.83 10.70
CA ASP A 20 3.13 1.94 10.32
C ASP A 20 2.94 2.04 8.79
N PHE A 21 3.80 2.79 8.10
CA PHE A 21 3.79 2.88 6.64
C PHE A 21 4.11 1.53 5.98
N ILE A 22 5.12 0.83 6.50
CA ILE A 22 5.51 -0.52 6.06
C ILE A 22 4.38 -1.51 6.31
N HIS A 23 3.77 -1.53 7.49
CA HIS A 23 2.64 -2.39 7.80
C HIS A 23 1.46 -2.13 6.86
N LYS A 24 1.20 -0.87 6.50
CA LYS A 24 0.10 -0.48 5.61
C LYS A 24 0.35 -0.84 4.14
N ILE A 25 1.60 -0.84 3.67
CA ILE A 25 1.96 -1.28 2.31
C ILE A 25 2.06 -2.82 2.24
N ILE A 26 2.60 -3.46 3.27
CA ILE A 26 2.82 -4.92 3.30
C ILE A 26 1.53 -5.69 3.55
N SER A 27 0.61 -5.20 4.40
CA SER A 27 -0.52 -6.03 4.87
C SER A 27 -1.45 -6.50 3.76
N CYS A 28 -1.36 -5.96 2.54
CA CYS A 28 -2.24 -6.22 1.39
C CYS A 28 -3.73 -6.00 1.70
N GLU A 29 -4.08 -5.64 2.94
CA GLU A 29 -5.43 -5.49 3.44
C GLU A 29 -6.11 -4.35 2.69
N LYS A 30 -5.40 -3.24 2.49
CA LYS A 30 -5.93 -2.11 1.72
C LYS A 30 -6.17 -2.45 0.26
N VAL A 31 -5.26 -3.19 -0.37
CA VAL A 31 -5.41 -3.65 -1.77
C VAL A 31 -6.59 -4.61 -1.89
N THR A 32 -6.77 -5.49 -0.91
CA THR A 32 -7.87 -6.47 -0.89
C THR A 32 -9.22 -5.79 -0.69
N GLU A 33 -9.29 -4.81 0.20
CA GLU A 33 -10.47 -3.97 0.41
C GLU A 33 -10.84 -3.21 -0.88
N LEU A 34 -9.87 -2.53 -1.50
CA LEU A 34 -10.10 -1.81 -2.76
C LEU A 34 -10.52 -2.73 -3.90
N ALA A 35 -9.88 -3.89 -4.05
CA ALA A 35 -10.25 -4.87 -5.08
C ALA A 35 -11.67 -5.42 -4.88
N THR A 36 -12.08 -5.60 -3.62
CA THR A 36 -13.44 -6.04 -3.29
C THR A 36 -14.46 -4.97 -3.68
N MET A 37 -14.24 -3.71 -3.28
CA MET A 37 -15.10 -2.59 -3.66
C MET A 37 -15.15 -2.38 -5.18
N HIS A 38 -14.02 -2.54 -5.87
CA HIS A 38 -13.94 -2.44 -7.33
C HIS A 38 -14.75 -3.54 -8.03
N CYS A 39 -14.69 -4.77 -7.50
CA CYS A 39 -15.48 -5.90 -7.99
C CYS A 39 -16.99 -5.66 -7.82
N GLU A 40 -17.40 -5.20 -6.63
CA GLU A 40 -18.80 -4.86 -6.35
C GLU A 40 -19.30 -3.73 -7.25
N LEU A 41 -18.51 -2.66 -7.43
CA LEU A 41 -18.85 -1.55 -8.31
C LEU A 41 -18.96 -2.00 -9.78
N SER A 42 -18.05 -2.85 -10.24
CA SER A 42 -18.09 -3.43 -11.60
C SER A 42 -19.38 -4.22 -11.84
N HIS A 43 -19.77 -5.07 -10.89
CA HIS A 43 -21.02 -5.83 -10.98
C HIS A 43 -22.25 -4.91 -10.95
N GLY A 44 -22.26 -3.91 -10.06
CA GLY A 44 -23.33 -2.92 -9.97
C GLY A 44 -23.50 -2.15 -11.28
N LEU A 45 -22.40 -1.64 -11.85
CA LEU A 45 -22.37 -0.95 -13.14
C LEU A 45 -22.93 -1.82 -14.28
N PHE A 46 -22.48 -3.07 -14.37
CA PHE A 46 -22.96 -4.02 -15.36
C PHE A 46 -24.47 -4.26 -15.22
N ALA A 47 -24.96 -4.45 -13.99
CA ALA A 47 -26.38 -4.64 -13.73
C ALA A 47 -27.20 -3.38 -14.08
N SER A 48 -26.73 -2.19 -13.73
CA SER A 48 -27.39 -0.91 -14.05
C SER A 48 -27.50 -0.69 -15.55
N LEU A 49 -26.40 -0.88 -16.30
CA LEU A 49 -26.40 -0.74 -17.75
C LEU A 49 -27.34 -1.75 -18.43
N ASN A 50 -27.33 -3.01 -17.99
CA ASN A 50 -28.28 -4.02 -18.50
C ASN A 50 -29.73 -3.75 -18.12
N GLY A 51 -29.95 -3.07 -16.98
CA GLY A 51 -31.27 -2.61 -16.54
C GLY A 51 -31.78 -1.39 -17.30
N GLY A 52 -31.00 -0.83 -18.22
CA GLY A 52 -31.36 0.34 -19.02
C GLY A 52 -31.15 1.67 -18.30
N ALA A 53 -30.27 1.72 -17.30
CA ALA A 53 -29.86 2.99 -16.68
C ALA A 53 -29.23 3.91 -17.74
N ASP A 54 -29.48 5.22 -17.61
CA ASP A 54 -28.85 6.20 -18.50
C ASP A 54 -27.34 6.26 -18.23
N VAL A 55 -26.57 6.51 -19.30
CA VAL A 55 -25.13 6.65 -19.21
C VAL A 55 -24.75 7.82 -18.30
N SER A 56 -25.51 8.91 -18.28
CA SER A 56 -25.25 10.05 -17.38
C SER A 56 -25.31 9.67 -15.91
N ASP A 57 -26.15 8.69 -15.55
CA ASP A 57 -26.35 8.26 -14.16
C ASP A 57 -25.21 7.34 -13.70
N VAL A 58 -24.59 6.60 -14.64
CA VAL A 58 -23.49 5.67 -14.33
C VAL A 58 -22.11 6.25 -14.62
N LEU A 59 -22.01 7.39 -15.31
CA LEU A 59 -20.73 8.02 -15.65
C LEU A 59 -19.86 8.32 -14.40
N PRO A 60 -20.38 8.90 -13.30
CA PRO A 60 -19.58 9.12 -12.09
C PRO A 60 -19.10 7.81 -11.45
N LEU A 61 -19.85 6.73 -11.62
CA LEU A 61 -19.50 5.41 -11.12
C LEU A 61 -18.40 4.77 -11.98
N LEU A 62 -18.41 5.00 -13.31
CA LEU A 62 -17.34 4.59 -14.22
C LEU A 62 -16.03 5.33 -13.91
N GLU A 63 -16.08 6.64 -13.66
CA GLU A 63 -14.92 7.42 -13.23
C GLU A 63 -14.34 6.86 -11.92
N ARG A 64 -15.20 6.60 -10.93
CA ARG A 64 -14.78 5.97 -9.67
C ARG A 64 -14.17 4.58 -9.86
N LEU A 65 -14.64 3.81 -10.84
CA LEU A 65 -14.09 2.50 -11.16
C LEU A 65 -12.65 2.61 -11.72
N VAL A 66 -12.39 3.64 -12.52
CA VAL A 66 -11.04 3.96 -13.01
C VAL A 66 -10.14 4.39 -11.86
N ASP A 67 -10.59 5.32 -11.01
CA ASP A 67 -9.82 5.78 -9.85
C ASP A 67 -9.40 4.63 -8.93
N GLN A 68 -10.33 3.70 -8.64
CA GLN A 68 -10.04 2.50 -7.86
C GLN A 68 -8.98 1.61 -8.51
N SER A 69 -9.02 1.49 -9.85
CA SER A 69 -8.03 0.70 -10.60
C SER A 69 -6.64 1.31 -10.51
N GLU A 70 -6.55 2.63 -10.62
CA GLU A 70 -5.29 3.37 -10.52
C GLU A 70 -4.71 3.29 -9.10
N GLU A 71 -5.55 3.40 -8.06
CA GLU A 71 -5.12 3.26 -6.67
C GLU A 71 -4.57 1.85 -6.39
N ILE A 72 -5.27 0.81 -6.83
CA ILE A 72 -4.82 -0.59 -6.71
C ILE A 72 -3.47 -0.76 -7.42
N ALA A 73 -3.34 -0.27 -8.66
CA ALA A 73 -2.10 -0.38 -9.42
C ALA A 73 -0.93 0.35 -8.75
N SER A 74 -1.18 1.55 -8.22
CA SER A 74 -0.20 2.34 -7.47
C SER A 74 0.31 1.60 -6.24
N LEU A 75 -0.60 1.04 -5.42
CA LEU A 75 -0.23 0.28 -4.23
C LEU A 75 0.57 -0.98 -4.57
N LEU A 76 0.18 -1.71 -5.62
CA LEU A 76 0.92 -2.88 -6.09
C LEU A 76 2.33 -2.52 -6.60
N ASN A 77 2.48 -1.38 -7.29
CA ASN A 77 3.78 -0.91 -7.75
C ASN A 77 4.67 -0.46 -6.59
N GLN A 78 4.13 0.24 -5.59
CA GLN A 78 4.85 0.60 -4.38
C GLN A 78 5.35 -0.64 -3.63
N ARG A 79 4.51 -1.68 -3.52
CA ARG A 79 4.90 -2.95 -2.90
C ARG A 79 6.03 -3.63 -3.67
N LYS A 80 5.94 -3.72 -5.00
CA LYS A 80 7.00 -4.27 -5.84
C LYS A 80 8.32 -3.50 -5.70
N ALA A 81 8.27 -2.17 -5.66
CA ALA A 81 9.45 -1.34 -5.48
C ALA A 81 10.13 -1.63 -4.12
N PHE A 82 9.34 -1.72 -3.06
CA PHE A 82 9.83 -2.06 -1.73
C PHE A 82 10.43 -3.48 -1.64
N GLU A 83 9.76 -4.48 -2.24
CA GLU A 83 10.28 -5.85 -2.34
C GLU A 83 11.63 -5.89 -3.10
N ALA A 84 11.77 -5.11 -4.17
CA ALA A 84 13.01 -4.99 -4.93
C ALA A 84 14.14 -4.33 -4.09
N GLU A 85 13.83 -3.28 -3.34
CA GLU A 85 14.80 -2.62 -2.45
C GLU A 85 15.29 -3.54 -1.33
N GLN A 86 14.42 -4.38 -0.75
CA GLN A 86 14.81 -5.36 0.26
C GLN A 86 15.71 -6.47 -0.29
N LEU A 87 15.49 -6.93 -1.52
CA LEU A 87 16.36 -7.90 -2.20
C LEU A 87 17.76 -7.33 -2.48
N VAL A 88 17.87 -6.04 -2.79
CA VAL A 88 19.15 -5.34 -3.02
C VAL A 88 19.88 -5.09 -1.69
N SER A 89 19.16 -4.77 -0.61
CA SER A 89 19.75 -4.58 0.72
C SER A 89 20.14 -5.89 1.43
N GLY A 90 19.61 -7.04 1.00
CA GLY A 90 19.84 -8.36 1.60
C GLY A 90 21.02 -9.17 1.05
N SER A 91 21.78 -8.66 0.07
CA SER A 91 22.94 -9.38 -0.52
C SER A 91 24.29 -9.06 0.14
N GLY A 92 24.29 -8.58 1.39
CA GLY A 92 25.50 -8.31 2.15
C GLY A 92 25.76 -9.34 3.25
N ILE A 93 26.72 -10.25 2.99
CA ILE A 93 27.52 -11.02 3.97
C ILE A 93 26.88 -12.30 4.55
N LEU A 94 27.27 -13.45 3.99
CA LEU A 94 27.92 -14.56 4.71
C LEU A 94 28.43 -15.59 3.70
N VAL A 95 29.59 -15.31 3.11
CA VAL A 95 30.48 -16.40 2.68
C VAL A 95 31.26 -16.79 3.95
N CYS A 96 30.77 -17.80 4.66
CA CYS A 96 31.64 -18.52 5.59
C CYS A 96 32.73 -19.18 4.74
N GLY A 97 33.98 -18.75 4.93
CA GLY A 97 35.14 -19.37 4.32
C GLY A 97 35.37 -20.77 4.89
N ASP A 98 35.79 -21.66 4.00
CA ASP A 98 36.48 -22.91 4.36
C ASP A 98 37.96 -22.65 4.66
#